data_AF-A0A0E9N2P6-F1
#
_entry.id   AF-A0A0E9N2P6-F1
#
_cell.length_a   1.000
_cell.length_b   1.000
_cell.length_c   1.000
_cell.angle_alpha   90.00
_cell.angle_beta   90.00
_cell.angle_gamma   90.00
#
_symmetry.space_group_name_H-M   'P 1'
#
loop_
_entity.id
_entity.type
_entity.pdbx_description
1 polymer ?
#
loop_
_entity_poly.entity_id
_entity_poly.type
_entity_poly.pdbx_seq_one_letter_code
_entity_poly.pdbx_strand_id
1 'polypeptide(L)'
;MQLSLLLGSVLGYLSSYVGWYGYEKWRNRVATHSIDESKSRGVFEKVLNFQVDSFAGSLGDFKPYMERGFRYGYHSSEETVPLIDSQYPWQLGFNIIPNEKFGVFIRKDQLVKFDSSNSVWGYLKSPHLKDTIILVIRGEQVRSGQIRVWE
;
A
#
# COMPACT_ATOMS: atom_id res chain seq x y z
N MET A 1 19.17 -34.05 -11.66
CA MET A 1 18.75 -33.31 -10.45
C MET A 1 19.46 -31.96 -10.30
N GLN A 2 20.79 -31.86 -10.51
CA GLN A 2 21.50 -30.56 -10.43
C GLN A 2 21.28 -29.62 -11.63
N LEU A 3 21.20 -30.14 -12.87
CA LEU A 3 21.00 -29.30 -14.08
C LEU A 3 19.62 -28.61 -14.11
N SER A 4 18.59 -29.29 -13.61
CA SER A 4 17.23 -28.77 -13.49
C SER A 4 17.09 -27.65 -12.46
N LEU A 5 17.85 -27.73 -11.35
CA LEU A 5 17.93 -26.66 -10.35
C LEU A 5 18.63 -25.42 -10.92
N LEU A 6 19.73 -25.61 -11.65
CA LEU A 6 20.46 -24.53 -12.32
C LEU A 6 19.62 -23.83 -13.40
N LEU A 7 18.92 -24.59 -14.24
CA LEU A 7 18.00 -24.02 -15.25
C LEU A 7 16.86 -23.22 -14.59
N GLY A 8 16.27 -23.76 -13.52
CA GLY A 8 15.19 -23.10 -12.77
C GLY A 8 15.64 -21.76 -12.17
N SER A 9 16.83 -21.72 -11.57
CA SER A 9 17.39 -20.48 -10.99
C SER A 9 17.67 -19.42 -12.07
N VAL A 10 18.22 -19.82 -13.22
CA VAL A 10 18.48 -18.89 -14.34
C VAL A 10 17.18 -18.33 -14.91
N LEU A 11 16.18 -19.18 -15.13
CA LEU A 11 14.86 -18.76 -15.62
C LEU A 11 14.15 -17.85 -14.62
N GLY A 12 14.24 -18.14 -13.32
CA GLY A 12 13.68 -17.28 -12.27
C GLY A 12 14.34 -15.91 -12.19
N TYR A 13 15.67 -15.85 -12.34
CA TYR A 13 16.41 -14.59 -12.39
C TYR A 13 16.03 -13.76 -13.62
N LEU A 14 16.01 -14.38 -14.81
CA LEU A 14 15.61 -13.71 -16.05
C LEU A 14 14.16 -13.21 -15.98
N SER A 15 13.24 -14.01 -15.44
CA SER A 15 11.85 -13.60 -15.23
C SER A 15 11.75 -12.39 -14.31
N SER A 16 12.50 -12.39 -13.20
CA SER A 16 12.52 -11.26 -12.25
C SER A 16 13.12 -10.01 -12.87
N TYR A 17 14.19 -10.16 -13.66
CA TYR A 17 14.81 -9.07 -14.41
C TYR A 17 13.85 -8.48 -15.44
N VAL A 18 13.24 -9.33 -16.28
CA VAL A 18 12.24 -8.91 -17.26
C VAL A 18 11.05 -8.24 -16.57
N GLY A 19 10.61 -8.75 -15.41
CA GLY A 19 9.56 -8.11 -14.63
C GLY A 19 9.98 -6.74 -14.06
N TRP A 20 11.22 -6.60 -13.61
CA TRP A 20 11.71 -5.33 -13.07
C TRP A 20 11.82 -4.25 -14.15
N TYR A 21 12.52 -4.56 -15.24
CA TYR A 21 12.81 -3.63 -16.32
C TYR A 21 11.68 -3.49 -17.35
N GLY A 22 10.93 -4.57 -17.62
CA GLY A 22 9.79 -4.54 -18.52
C GLY A 22 8.61 -3.75 -17.97
N TYR A 23 8.35 -3.82 -16.65
CA TYR A 23 7.30 -3.00 -16.00
C TYR A 23 7.83 -1.68 -15.42
N GLU A 24 9.12 -1.41 -15.57
CA GLU A 24 9.79 -0.22 -15.03
C GLU A 24 9.42 0.06 -13.57
N LYS A 25 9.54 -0.96 -12.69
CA LYS A 25 9.01 -0.91 -11.31
C LYS A 25 9.45 0.34 -10.53
N TRP A 26 10.67 0.83 -10.76
CA TRP A 26 11.24 2.02 -10.12
C TRP A 26 10.60 3.36 -10.54
N ARG A 27 9.78 3.39 -11.60
CA ARG A 27 9.08 4.61 -12.03
C ARG A 27 7.78 4.83 -11.26
N ASN A 28 7.20 3.76 -10.75
CA ASN A 28 5.89 3.81 -10.13
C ASN A 28 6.00 4.18 -8.65
N ARG A 29 5.06 5.02 -8.21
CA ARG A 29 4.83 5.27 -6.80
C ARG A 29 4.36 3.99 -6.13
N VAL A 30 4.88 3.72 -4.94
CA VAL A 30 4.53 2.54 -4.14
C VAL A 30 4.11 2.94 -2.74
N ALA A 31 3.59 1.96 -2.00
CA ALA A 31 3.22 2.08 -0.60
C ALA A 31 3.86 0.97 0.20
N THR A 32 4.07 1.22 1.49
CA THR A 32 4.55 0.16 2.38
C THR A 32 3.42 -0.75 2.83
N HIS A 33 3.80 -1.91 3.37
CA HIS A 33 2.87 -2.92 3.86
C HIS A 33 2.67 -2.86 5.37
N SER A 34 3.48 -2.07 6.07
CA SER A 34 3.39 -1.89 7.52
C SER A 34 3.98 -0.57 7.98
N ILE A 35 3.56 -0.10 9.15
CA ILE A 35 4.18 1.04 9.84
C ILE A 35 5.69 0.83 10.03
N ASP A 36 6.13 -0.38 10.35
CA ASP A 36 7.54 -0.67 10.61
C ASP A 36 8.38 -0.54 9.34
N GLU A 37 7.87 -1.02 8.20
CA GLU A 37 8.48 -0.79 6.90
C GLU A 37 8.49 0.71 6.53
N SER A 38 7.38 1.40 6.76
CA SER A 38 7.27 2.85 6.51
C SER A 38 8.32 3.64 7.31
N LYS A 39 8.55 3.24 8.57
CA LYS A 39 9.60 3.82 9.43
C LYS A 39 11.00 3.45 8.96
N SER A 40 11.27 2.19 8.62
CA SER A 40 12.60 1.76 8.18
C SER A 40 13.03 2.41 6.88
N ARG A 41 12.06 2.73 6.01
CA ARG A 41 12.26 3.49 4.76
C ARG A 41 12.34 5.01 4.97
N GLY A 42 12.06 5.51 6.18
CA GLY A 42 12.08 6.95 6.48
C GLY A 42 10.93 7.74 5.86
N VAL A 43 9.80 7.08 5.56
CA VAL A 43 8.62 7.71 4.91
C VAL A 43 7.40 7.78 5.83
N PHE A 44 7.45 7.19 7.02
CA PHE A 44 6.37 7.26 8.00
C PHE A 44 6.12 8.68 8.50
N GLU A 45 4.84 9.07 8.61
CA GLU A 45 4.44 10.37 9.16
C GLU A 45 3.72 10.23 10.49
N LYS A 46 2.55 9.55 10.50
CA LYS A 46 1.73 9.41 11.72
C LYS A 46 0.75 8.25 11.64
N VAL A 47 0.33 7.77 12.81
CA VAL A 47 -0.79 6.83 12.94
C VAL A 47 -2.11 7.61 12.86
N LEU A 48 -3.14 6.99 12.30
CA LEU A 48 -4.49 7.54 12.22
C LEU A 48 -5.43 6.80 13.17
N ASN A 49 -6.50 7.48 13.58
CA ASN A 49 -7.57 6.86 14.34
C ASN A 49 -8.44 5.98 13.44
N PHE A 50 -9.02 4.93 14.01
CA PHE A 50 -9.97 4.10 13.28
C PHE A 50 -11.04 3.45 14.16
N GLN A 51 -12.14 3.08 13.52
CA GLN A 51 -13.21 2.30 14.13
C GLN A 51 -13.75 1.31 13.09
N VAL A 52 -13.91 0.06 13.51
CA VAL A 52 -14.57 -0.97 12.70
C VAL A 52 -16.07 -0.85 12.95
N ASP A 53 -16.81 -0.39 11.95
CA ASP A 53 -18.27 -0.21 12.05
C ASP A 53 -19.02 -1.51 11.79
N SER A 54 -18.49 -2.32 10.87
CA SER A 54 -19.06 -3.62 10.54
C SER A 54 -17.94 -4.55 10.09
N PHE A 55 -17.70 -5.61 10.86
CA PHE A 55 -16.92 -6.78 10.46
C PHE A 55 -16.97 -7.80 11.59
N ALA A 56 -17.27 -9.07 11.29
CA ALA A 56 -17.32 -10.12 12.31
C ALA A 56 -15.99 -10.88 12.46
N GLY A 57 -15.01 -10.63 11.58
CA GLY A 57 -13.70 -11.28 11.62
C GLY A 57 -12.64 -10.50 12.40
N SER A 58 -11.43 -11.04 12.45
CA SER A 58 -10.26 -10.34 13.01
C SER A 58 -9.51 -9.58 11.92
N LEU A 59 -9.13 -8.33 12.21
CA LEU A 59 -8.23 -7.53 11.36
C LEU A 59 -6.76 -7.63 11.79
N GLY A 60 -6.44 -8.46 12.79
CA GLY A 60 -5.09 -8.55 13.35
C GLY A 60 -4.57 -7.18 13.82
N ASP A 61 -3.34 -6.85 13.45
CA ASP A 61 -2.69 -5.57 13.76
C ASP A 61 -3.02 -4.46 12.75
N PHE A 62 -4.25 -4.43 12.23
CA PHE A 62 -4.68 -3.36 11.33
C PHE A 62 -4.50 -2.00 12.01
N LYS A 63 -3.69 -1.16 11.36
CA LYS A 63 -3.45 0.21 11.76
C LYS A 63 -3.37 1.05 10.49
N PRO A 64 -4.24 2.05 10.30
CA PRO A 64 -4.07 3.03 9.25
C PRO A 64 -3.02 4.07 9.66
N TYR A 65 -2.28 4.56 8.67
CA TYR A 65 -1.23 5.53 8.87
C TYR A 65 -1.06 6.42 7.64
N MET A 66 -0.43 7.55 7.85
CA MET A 66 0.01 8.44 6.78
C MET A 66 1.49 8.16 6.50
N GLU A 67 1.84 8.13 5.22
CA GLU A 67 3.23 8.05 4.78
C GLU A 67 3.50 8.96 3.58
N ARG A 68 4.78 9.32 3.40
CA ARG A 68 5.27 9.95 2.18
C ARG A 68 5.31 8.92 1.06
N GLY A 69 4.88 9.35 -0.12
CA GLY A 69 5.05 8.59 -1.35
C GLY A 69 6.53 8.50 -1.71
N PHE A 70 6.91 7.32 -2.19
CA PHE A 70 8.25 7.03 -2.69
C PHE A 70 8.15 6.10 -3.89
N ARG A 71 9.28 5.88 -4.54
CA ARG A 71 9.47 4.85 -5.56
C ARG A 71 10.66 3.97 -5.16
N TYR A 72 10.70 2.76 -5.71
CA TYR A 72 11.88 1.92 -5.55
C TYR A 72 13.09 2.52 -6.29
N GLY A 73 14.29 2.13 -5.84
CA GLY A 73 15.53 2.43 -6.56
C GLY A 73 15.56 1.82 -7.95
N TYR A 74 16.47 2.29 -8.80
CA TYR A 74 16.52 1.83 -10.19
C TYR A 74 16.80 0.32 -10.32
N HIS A 75 17.53 -0.26 -9.36
CA HIS A 75 17.97 -1.65 -9.37
C HIS A 75 17.43 -2.52 -8.21
N SER A 76 16.72 -1.94 -7.24
CA SER A 76 16.31 -2.68 -6.04
C SER A 76 15.04 -2.10 -5.40
N SER A 77 14.20 -2.98 -4.84
CA SER A 77 13.06 -2.61 -4.00
C SER A 77 13.44 -2.25 -2.56
N GLU A 78 14.68 -2.51 -2.16
CA GLU A 78 15.21 -2.13 -0.85
C GLU A 78 15.56 -0.64 -0.81
N GLU A 79 16.00 -0.09 -1.94
CA GLU A 79 16.26 1.34 -2.07
C GLU A 79 14.96 2.13 -2.12
N THR A 80 14.92 3.22 -1.35
CA THR A 80 13.78 4.14 -1.24
C THR A 80 14.16 5.48 -1.85
N VAL A 81 13.47 5.87 -2.92
CA VAL A 81 13.68 7.15 -3.58
C VAL A 81 12.48 8.06 -3.29
N PRO A 82 12.64 9.14 -2.51
CA PRO A 82 11.55 10.05 -2.16
C PRO A 82 10.92 10.71 -3.39
N LEU A 83 9.60 10.94 -3.36
CA LEU A 83 8.90 11.71 -4.38
C LEU A 83 8.97 13.22 -4.09
N ILE A 84 10.11 13.83 -4.40
CA ILE A 84 10.36 15.26 -4.13
C ILE A 84 9.55 16.23 -5.00
N ASP A 85 9.18 15.82 -6.23
CA ASP A 85 8.50 16.69 -7.20
C ASP A 85 6.97 16.47 -7.27
N SER A 86 6.43 15.65 -6.37
CA SER A 86 4.99 15.37 -6.37
C SER A 86 4.21 16.50 -5.73
N GLN A 87 3.17 16.97 -6.43
CA GLN A 87 2.18 17.88 -5.85
C GLN A 87 1.37 17.24 -4.71
N TYR A 88 1.38 15.91 -4.60
CA TYR A 88 0.61 15.15 -3.62
C TYR A 88 1.50 14.13 -2.89
N PRO A 89 2.50 14.56 -2.11
CA PRO A 89 3.57 13.67 -1.68
C PRO A 89 3.16 12.75 -0.52
N TRP A 90 1.94 12.84 0.01
CA TRP A 90 1.45 11.94 1.06
C TRP A 90 0.39 10.97 0.53
N GLN A 91 0.23 9.83 1.20
CA GLN A 91 -0.80 8.83 0.92
C GLN A 91 -1.28 8.13 2.19
N LEU A 92 -2.51 7.63 2.14
CA LEU A 92 -3.07 6.74 3.14
C LEU A 92 -2.50 5.32 2.96
N GLY A 93 -1.83 4.81 3.98
CA GLY A 93 -1.42 3.43 4.10
C GLY A 93 -2.16 2.71 5.23
N PHE A 94 -2.10 1.39 5.24
CA PHE A 94 -2.54 0.56 6.36
C PHE A 94 -1.76 -0.75 6.38
N ASN A 95 -1.60 -1.32 7.58
CA ASN A 95 -0.94 -2.62 7.71
C ASN A 95 -1.68 -3.66 6.87
N ILE A 96 -0.93 -4.43 6.08
CA ILE A 96 -1.50 -5.59 5.38
C ILE A 96 -2.04 -6.56 6.41
N ILE A 97 -3.24 -7.05 6.14
CA ILE A 97 -3.85 -8.14 6.89
C ILE A 97 -3.41 -9.44 6.20
N PRO A 98 -2.71 -10.36 6.88
CA PRO A 98 -2.14 -11.57 6.27
C PRO A 98 -3.21 -12.66 6.05
N ASN A 99 -4.40 -12.28 5.58
CA ASN A 99 -5.51 -13.18 5.33
C ASN A 99 -5.90 -13.16 3.85
N GLU A 100 -5.70 -14.27 3.16
CA GLU A 100 -6.02 -14.40 1.73
C GLU A 100 -7.53 -14.33 1.44
N LYS A 101 -8.39 -14.46 2.47
CA LYS A 101 -9.85 -14.52 2.29
C LYS A 101 -10.49 -13.15 2.06
N PHE A 102 -9.82 -12.05 2.40
CA PHE A 102 -10.34 -10.69 2.22
C PHE A 102 -9.26 -9.62 2.16
N GLY A 103 -9.58 -8.50 1.50
CA GLY A 103 -8.75 -7.29 1.46
C GLY A 103 -9.48 -6.07 2.00
N VAL A 104 -8.70 -5.05 2.39
CA VAL A 104 -9.18 -3.74 2.80
C VAL A 104 -8.86 -2.74 1.70
N PHE A 105 -9.84 -1.93 1.31
CA PHE A 105 -9.72 -0.97 0.22
C PHE A 105 -10.37 0.36 0.59
N ILE A 106 -9.90 1.47 0.05
CA ILE A 106 -10.64 2.73 0.10
C ILE A 106 -11.93 2.55 -0.69
N ARG A 107 -13.08 2.90 -0.10
CA ARG A 107 -14.36 2.82 -0.81
C ARG A 107 -14.35 3.81 -1.97
N LYS A 108 -14.79 3.39 -3.16
CA LYS A 108 -14.62 4.16 -4.40
C LYS A 108 -15.20 5.59 -4.33
N ASP A 109 -16.34 5.77 -3.68
CA ASP A 109 -16.99 7.07 -3.44
C ASP A 109 -16.22 7.97 -2.46
N GLN A 110 -15.26 7.44 -1.71
CA GLN A 110 -14.45 8.18 -0.74
C GLN A 110 -13.15 8.71 -1.35
N LEU A 111 -12.75 8.23 -2.53
CA LEU A 111 -11.54 8.71 -3.23
C LEU A 111 -11.61 10.21 -3.56
N VAL A 112 -12.82 10.75 -3.76
CA VAL A 112 -13.04 12.19 -4.01
C VAL A 112 -12.69 13.10 -2.82
N LYS A 113 -12.50 12.53 -1.63
CA LYS A 113 -12.11 13.28 -0.42
C LYS A 113 -10.61 13.58 -0.35
N PHE A 114 -9.82 12.90 -1.19
CA PHE A 114 -8.38 13.14 -1.32
C PHE A 114 -8.10 14.30 -2.27
N ASP A 115 -6.90 14.89 -2.19
CA ASP A 115 -6.50 15.94 -3.12
C ASP A 115 -6.26 15.41 -4.54
N SER A 116 -5.87 14.14 -4.64
CA SER A 116 -5.78 13.37 -5.87
C SER A 116 -5.99 11.89 -5.56
N SER A 117 -6.39 11.10 -6.55
CA SER A 117 -6.57 9.66 -6.37
C SER A 117 -6.44 8.92 -7.69
N ASN A 118 -6.08 7.64 -7.63
CA ASN A 118 -6.31 6.71 -8.74
C ASN A 118 -7.40 5.68 -8.34
N SER A 119 -7.48 4.54 -9.02
CA SER A 119 -8.52 3.54 -8.76
C SER A 119 -8.46 2.89 -7.38
N VAL A 120 -7.34 2.99 -6.66
CA VAL A 120 -7.09 2.27 -5.40
C VAL A 120 -6.43 3.13 -4.31
N TRP A 121 -5.69 4.18 -4.68
CA TRP A 121 -4.93 5.04 -3.78
C TRP A 121 -5.50 6.45 -3.70
N GLY A 122 -5.46 7.02 -2.50
CA GLY A 122 -5.72 8.44 -2.24
C GLY A 122 -4.43 9.17 -1.86
N TYR A 123 -4.22 10.35 -2.43
CA TYR A 123 -3.03 11.19 -2.29
C TYR A 123 -3.37 12.57 -1.74
N LEU A 124 -2.46 13.15 -0.95
CA LEU A 124 -2.70 14.39 -0.23
C LEU A 124 -1.57 15.40 -0.44
N LYS A 125 -1.92 16.69 -0.44
CA LYS A 125 -1.01 17.84 -0.47
C LYS A 125 -0.41 18.18 0.88
N SER A 126 -0.96 17.64 1.95
CA SER A 126 -0.45 17.76 3.32
C SER A 126 -0.69 16.43 4.03
N PRO A 127 0.01 16.11 5.13
CA PRO A 127 -0.19 14.87 5.87
C PRO A 127 -1.48 14.92 6.72
N HIS A 128 -2.58 15.45 6.17
CA HIS A 128 -3.84 15.64 6.87
C HIS A 128 -5.05 15.12 6.07
N LEU A 129 -5.89 14.32 6.72
CA LEU A 129 -7.20 13.96 6.17
C LEU A 129 -8.19 15.13 6.34
N LYS A 130 -8.87 15.51 5.26
CA LYS A 130 -9.89 16.58 5.29
C LYS A 130 -11.19 16.14 5.96
N ASP A 131 -11.46 14.85 5.97
CA ASP A 131 -12.68 14.24 6.48
C ASP A 131 -12.42 12.76 6.78
N THR A 132 -13.36 12.11 7.46
CA THR A 132 -13.34 10.67 7.71
C THR A 132 -13.39 9.90 6.38
N ILE A 133 -12.46 8.97 6.21
CA ILE A 133 -12.40 8.08 5.05
C ILE A 133 -13.03 6.75 5.42
N ILE A 134 -13.92 6.24 4.58
CA ILE A 134 -14.47 4.89 4.74
C ILE A 134 -13.67 3.90 3.91
N LEU A 135 -13.14 2.88 4.58
CA LEU A 135 -12.58 1.69 3.95
C LEU A 135 -13.64 0.58 3.91
N VAL A 136 -13.53 -0.29 2.92
CA VAL A 136 -14.36 -1.49 2.77
C VAL A 136 -13.52 -2.75 2.87
N ILE A 137 -14.07 -3.73 3.55
CA ILE A 137 -13.55 -5.09 3.64
C ILE A 137 -14.31 -5.93 2.62
N ARG A 138 -13.59 -6.57 1.69
CA ARG A 138 -14.17 -7.40 0.62
C ARG A 138 -13.40 -8.70 0.46
N GLY A 139 -14.11 -9.79 0.22
CA GLY A 139 -13.51 -11.12 0.11
C GLY A 139 -14.55 -12.17 -0.30
N GLU A 140 -14.09 -13.36 -0.66
CA GLU A 140 -14.92 -14.45 -1.22
C GLU A 140 -16.09 -14.84 -0.30
N GLN A 141 -15.90 -14.73 1.02
CA GLN A 141 -16.90 -15.06 2.04
C GLN A 141 -17.26 -13.85 2.94
N VAL A 142 -16.86 -12.63 2.57
CA VAL A 142 -17.14 -11.42 3.36
C VAL A 142 -18.30 -10.66 2.72
N ARG A 143 -19.46 -10.74 3.36
CA ARG A 143 -20.71 -10.09 2.89
C ARG A 143 -20.56 -8.57 2.76
N SER A 144 -19.97 -7.94 3.78
CA SER A 144 -19.45 -6.57 3.75
C SER A 144 -18.77 -6.26 5.09
N GLY A 145 -17.77 -5.38 5.06
CA GLY A 145 -17.31 -4.72 6.27
C GLY A 145 -16.86 -3.29 6.00
N GLN A 146 -16.92 -2.43 7.01
CA GLN A 146 -16.56 -1.02 6.92
C GLN A 146 -15.69 -0.59 8.09
N ILE A 147 -14.69 0.23 7.77
CA ILE A 147 -13.79 0.85 8.73
C ILE A 147 -13.80 2.35 8.48
N ARG A 148 -14.05 3.15 9.53
CA ARG A 148 -13.84 4.59 9.52
C ARG A 148 -12.40 4.90 9.91
N VAL A 149 -11.77 5.80 9.17
CA VAL A 149 -10.41 6.31 9.45
C VAL A 149 -10.43 7.82 9.49
N TRP A 150 -9.86 8.42 10.53
CA TRP A 150 -9.81 9.87 10.73
C TRP A 150 -8.55 10.28 11.50
N GLU A 151 -8.37 11.60 11.70
CA GLU A 151 -7.22 12.16 12.44
C GLU A 151 -7.34 12.04 13.95
#